data_AF-A0A9E3QHT9-F1
#
_entry.id   AF-A0A9E3QHT9-F1
#
_cell.length_a   1.000
_cell.length_b   1.000
_cell.length_c   1.000
_cell.angle_alpha   90.00
_cell.angle_beta   90.00
_cell.angle_gamma   90.00
#
_symmetry.space_group_name_H-M   'P 1'
#
loop_
_entity.id
_entity.type
_entity.pdbx_description
1 polymer ?
#
loop_
_entity_poly.entity_id
_entity_poly.type
_entity_poly.pdbx_seq_one_letter_code
_entity_poly.pdbx_strand_id
1 'polypeptide(L)'
;MAAMTGIALIVPVLVAQKETGRLTGLGISFVAAGCALIACGVAAVVAGFRRRPTSMPSGVRAAVAAHILVLTFLALELSDRSVRQGGKLFYWTTFLLPLALLLFGGLVAGRPWSWWVARGVAALGVLWFLGVLVVVPFAPLQADGIPVPWYGRMYVGGITVVLAAILASAFQSLGSPEARSYFGMTRPGSVAAAPSAAADPGRGVASPDS
;
A
#
# COMPACT_ATOMS: atom_id res chain seq x y z
N MET A 1 -1.90 -0.61 10.98
CA MET A 1 -0.64 -0.77 10.22
C MET A 1 0.60 -0.55 11.04
N ALA A 2 0.78 0.64 11.60
CA ALA A 2 1.85 0.84 12.56
C ALA A 2 1.70 -0.12 13.80
N ALA A 3 0.49 -0.67 14.05
CA ALA A 3 0.24 -1.87 14.86
C ALA A 3 1.00 -3.14 14.45
N MET A 4 0.92 -3.54 13.17
CA MET A 4 1.63 -4.72 12.70
C MET A 4 3.13 -4.46 12.57
N THR A 5 3.52 -3.24 12.20
CA THR A 5 4.93 -2.81 12.17
C THR A 5 5.54 -2.80 13.58
N GLY A 6 4.77 -2.39 14.58
CA GLY A 6 5.20 -2.43 15.97
C GLY A 6 5.30 -3.85 16.52
N ILE A 7 4.35 -4.74 16.20
CA ILE A 7 4.45 -6.16 16.55
C ILE A 7 5.70 -6.78 15.90
N ALA A 8 5.95 -6.49 14.62
CA ALA A 8 7.12 -6.97 13.90
C ALA A 8 8.46 -6.47 14.47
N LEU A 9 8.48 -5.30 15.12
CA LEU A 9 9.66 -4.77 15.82
C LEU A 9 9.83 -5.34 17.25
N ILE A 10 8.75 -5.75 17.91
CA ILE A 10 8.77 -6.28 19.28
C ILE A 10 9.20 -7.75 19.30
N VAL A 11 8.76 -8.55 18.32
CA VAL A 11 9.04 -10.00 18.29
C VAL A 11 10.55 -10.33 18.26
N PRO A 12 11.39 -9.70 17.42
CA PRO A 12 12.84 -9.98 17.39
C PRO A 12 13.53 -9.57 18.70
N VAL A 13 13.07 -8.50 19.35
CA VAL A 13 13.64 -8.04 20.63
C VAL A 13 13.31 -9.02 21.77
N LEU A 14 12.08 -9.56 21.79
CA LEU A 14 11.68 -10.57 22.78
C LEU A 14 12.40 -11.90 22.59
N VAL A 15 12.65 -12.30 21.33
CA VAL A 15 13.44 -13.49 21.00
C VAL A 15 14.90 -13.30 21.45
N ALA A 16 15.51 -12.17 21.10
CA ALA A 16 16.88 -11.85 21.52
C ALA A 16 17.03 -11.75 23.05
N GLN A 17 16.02 -11.22 23.76
CA GLN A 17 16.00 -11.19 25.22
C GLN A 17 15.96 -12.60 25.83
N LYS A 18 15.18 -13.53 25.25
CA LYS A 18 15.11 -14.92 25.72
C LYS A 18 16.43 -15.66 25.53
N GLU A 19 17.17 -15.36 24.46
CA GLU A 19 18.45 -16.02 24.18
C GLU A 19 19.61 -15.46 25.01
N THR A 20 19.61 -14.15 25.32
CA THR A 20 20.74 -13.49 26.01
C THR A 20 20.50 -13.16 27.48
N GLY A 21 19.26 -13.28 27.97
CA GLY A 21 18.88 -13.01 29.36
C GLY A 21 18.94 -11.52 29.77
N ARG A 22 19.30 -10.61 28.86
CA ARG A 22 19.39 -9.17 29.11
C ARG A 22 18.78 -8.36 27.97
N LEU A 23 18.01 -7.34 28.32
CA LEU A 23 17.52 -6.33 27.39
C LEU A 23 18.60 -5.25 27.20
N THR A 24 19.10 -5.12 25.98
CA THR A 24 20.01 -4.01 25.62
C THR A 24 19.22 -2.70 25.53
N GLY A 25 19.87 -1.56 25.76
CA GLY A 25 19.22 -0.24 25.64
C GLY A 25 18.63 0.02 24.24
N LEU A 26 19.21 -0.60 23.20
CA LEU A 26 18.67 -0.63 21.84
C LEU A 26 17.37 -1.45 21.72
N GLY A 27 17.28 -2.58 22.43
CA GLY A 27 16.04 -3.37 22.48
C GLY A 27 14.87 -2.57 23.08
N ILE A 28 15.16 -1.77 24.13
CA ILE A 28 14.16 -0.91 24.77
C ILE A 28 13.65 0.17 23.80
N SER A 29 14.54 0.79 23.02
CA SER A 29 14.12 1.80 22.04
C SER A 29 13.35 1.21 20.86
N PHE A 30 13.68 -0.01 20.41
CA PHE A 30 12.90 -0.73 19.39
C PHE A 30 11.50 -1.12 19.88
N VAL A 31 11.38 -1.59 21.12
CA VAL A 31 10.08 -1.90 21.73
C VAL A 31 9.26 -0.63 21.91
N ALA A 32 9.86 0.47 22.36
CA ALA A 32 9.18 1.75 22.51
C ALA A 32 8.70 2.32 21.16
N ALA A 33 9.56 2.29 20.13
CA ALA A 33 9.20 2.70 18.77
C ALA A 33 8.13 1.79 18.17
N GLY A 34 8.22 0.48 18.42
CA GLY A 34 7.21 -0.50 18.05
C GLY A 34 5.86 -0.15 18.68
N CYS A 35 5.78 -0.03 20.00
CA CYS A 35 4.58 0.36 20.74
C CYS A 35 4.00 1.71 20.29
N ALA A 36 4.84 2.70 20.00
CA ALA A 36 4.40 4.00 19.49
C ALA A 36 3.81 3.89 18.08
N LEU A 37 4.40 3.07 17.22
CA LEU A 37 3.82 2.70 15.94
C LEU A 37 2.49 1.96 16.15
N ILE A 38 2.39 1.03 17.11
CA ILE A 38 1.11 0.38 17.40
C ILE A 38 0.03 1.38 17.78
N ALA A 39 0.31 2.22 18.76
CA ALA A 39 -0.60 3.25 19.23
C ALA A 39 -1.01 4.21 18.10
N CYS A 40 -0.04 4.68 17.30
CA CYS A 40 -0.30 5.60 16.18
C CYS A 40 -1.10 4.94 15.06
N GLY A 41 -0.81 3.67 14.75
CA GLY A 41 -1.52 2.89 13.74
C GLY A 41 -2.95 2.56 14.13
N VAL A 42 -3.20 2.31 15.41
CA VAL A 42 -4.55 2.12 15.96
C VAL A 42 -5.28 3.46 16.00
N ALA A 43 -4.64 4.53 16.45
CA ALA A 43 -5.24 5.87 16.52
C ALA A 43 -5.62 6.41 15.13
N ALA A 44 -4.78 6.23 14.11
CA ALA A 44 -5.06 6.64 12.73
C ALA A 44 -6.24 5.86 12.12
N VAL A 45 -6.35 4.56 12.43
CA VAL A 45 -7.48 3.72 12.01
C VAL A 45 -8.76 4.17 12.70
N VAL A 46 -8.72 4.39 14.03
CA VAL A 46 -9.88 4.84 14.81
C VAL A 46 -10.33 6.26 14.41
N ALA A 47 -9.40 7.18 14.18
CA ALA A 47 -9.70 8.54 13.74
C ALA A 47 -10.18 8.59 12.28
N GLY A 48 -9.65 7.73 11.40
CA GLY A 48 -10.06 7.60 10.00
C GLY A 48 -11.47 7.02 9.84
N PHE A 49 -11.80 5.98 10.61
CA PHE A 49 -13.15 5.40 10.63
C PHE A 49 -14.20 6.35 11.21
N ARG A 50 -13.82 7.23 12.14
CA ARG A 50 -14.76 8.21 12.74
C ARG A 50 -15.09 9.41 11.85
N ARG A 51 -14.36 9.66 10.75
CA ARG A 51 -14.49 10.90 9.96
C ARG A 51 -15.08 10.75 8.56
N ARG A 52 -15.35 9.54 8.05
CA ARG A 52 -15.91 9.38 6.69
C ARG A 52 -17.26 8.64 6.68
N PRO A 53 -18.35 9.30 6.24
CA PRO A 53 -19.65 8.65 6.04
C PRO A 53 -19.70 7.78 4.77
N THR A 54 -18.67 7.77 3.92
CA THR A 54 -18.59 6.95 2.71
C THR A 54 -17.58 5.83 2.88
N SER A 55 -18.03 4.58 2.75
CA SER A 55 -17.15 3.41 2.82
C SER A 55 -16.10 3.50 1.69
N MET A 56 -14.83 3.24 2.01
CA MET A 56 -13.74 3.25 1.05
C MET A 56 -14.02 2.26 -0.10
N PRO A 57 -13.95 2.66 -1.39
CA PRO A 57 -14.21 1.75 -2.49
C PRO A 57 -13.30 0.53 -2.45
N SER A 58 -13.80 -0.61 -2.93
CA SER A 58 -13.08 -1.89 -2.93
C SER A 58 -11.68 -1.77 -3.54
N GLY A 59 -11.55 -1.02 -4.64
CA GLY A 59 -10.27 -0.83 -5.31
C GLY A 59 -9.26 0.03 -4.54
N VAL A 60 -9.73 1.01 -3.76
CA VAL A 60 -8.87 1.80 -2.86
C VAL A 60 -8.41 0.93 -1.69
N ARG A 61 -9.28 0.05 -1.17
CA ARG A 61 -8.91 -0.92 -0.12
C ARG A 61 -7.83 -1.89 -0.60
N ALA A 62 -7.94 -2.39 -1.83
CA ALA A 62 -6.92 -3.26 -2.43
C ALA A 62 -5.57 -2.54 -2.57
N ALA A 63 -5.56 -1.29 -3.04
CA ALA A 63 -4.34 -0.49 -3.15
C ALA A 63 -3.71 -0.19 -1.78
N VAL A 64 -4.53 0.12 -0.78
CA VAL A 64 -4.09 0.29 0.61
C VAL A 64 -3.48 -1.02 1.12
N ALA A 65 -4.13 -2.17 0.93
CA ALA A 65 -3.62 -3.47 1.33
C ALA A 65 -2.28 -3.82 0.65
N ALA A 66 -2.12 -3.51 -0.63
CA ALA A 66 -0.85 -3.69 -1.34
C ALA A 66 0.26 -2.78 -0.76
N HIS A 67 -0.06 -1.51 -0.50
CA HIS A 67 0.87 -0.57 0.15
C HIS A 67 1.29 -1.03 1.55
N ILE A 68 0.35 -1.64 2.26
CA ILE A 68 0.56 -2.22 3.58
C ILE A 68 1.64 -3.29 3.53
N LEU A 69 1.57 -4.21 2.57
CA LEU A 69 2.58 -5.24 2.40
C LEU A 69 3.95 -4.62 2.14
N VAL A 70 4.04 -3.61 1.28
CA VAL A 70 5.30 -2.90 1.00
C VAL A 70 5.90 -2.28 2.26
N LEU A 71 5.08 -1.60 3.08
CA LEU A 71 5.54 -1.03 4.35
C LEU A 71 6.03 -2.11 5.32
N THR A 72 5.36 -3.25 5.38
CA THR A 72 5.81 -4.38 6.22
C THR A 72 7.14 -4.94 5.74
N PHE A 73 7.33 -5.12 4.42
CA PHE A 73 8.62 -5.57 3.87
C PHE A 73 9.75 -4.57 4.16
N LEU A 74 9.51 -3.27 3.96
CA LEU A 74 10.50 -2.23 4.27
C LEU A 74 10.86 -2.24 5.76
N ALA A 75 9.88 -2.43 6.64
CA ALA A 75 10.14 -2.51 8.08
C ALA A 75 10.94 -3.76 8.47
N LEU A 76 10.61 -4.92 7.89
CA LEU A 76 11.38 -6.15 8.11
C LEU A 76 12.81 -6.03 7.59
N GLU A 77 13.00 -5.44 6.42
CA GLU A 77 14.33 -5.22 5.83
C GLU A 77 15.16 -4.25 6.69
N LEU A 78 14.55 -3.17 7.18
CA LEU A 78 15.21 -2.25 8.11
C LEU A 78 15.55 -2.93 9.44
N SER A 79 14.65 -3.79 9.95
CA SER A 79 14.88 -4.55 11.18
C SER A 79 16.04 -5.53 11.01
N ASP A 80 16.05 -6.35 9.96
CA ASP A 80 17.11 -7.32 9.68
C ASP A 80 18.46 -6.62 9.51
N ARG A 81 18.50 -5.54 8.73
CA ARG A 81 19.72 -4.74 8.58
C ARG A 81 20.19 -4.11 9.89
N SER A 82 19.28 -3.60 10.71
CA SER A 82 19.65 -3.01 12.00
C SER A 82 20.37 -4.01 12.91
N VAL A 83 19.92 -5.26 12.90
CA VAL A 83 20.51 -6.37 13.66
C VAL A 83 21.86 -6.76 13.05
N ARG A 84 21.93 -6.96 11.73
CA ARG A 84 23.15 -7.43 11.05
C ARG A 84 24.27 -6.40 10.96
N GLN A 85 23.94 -5.11 10.88
CA GLN A 85 24.92 -4.03 10.64
C GLN A 85 25.27 -3.22 11.90
N GLY A 86 24.94 -3.74 13.08
CA GLY A 86 25.26 -3.09 14.35
C GLY A 86 24.67 -1.69 14.50
N GLY A 87 23.46 -1.46 13.97
CA GLY A 87 22.74 -0.18 14.09
C GLY A 87 23.06 0.88 13.02
N LYS A 88 23.89 0.59 12.01
CA LYS A 88 24.09 1.52 10.88
C LYS A 88 22.88 1.51 9.94
N LEU A 89 22.04 2.53 10.03
CA LEU A 89 20.76 2.65 9.29
C LEU A 89 20.86 3.48 7.98
N PHE A 90 22.05 3.90 7.56
CA PHE A 90 22.22 4.77 6.39
C PHE A 90 22.24 3.96 5.09
N TYR A 91 21.05 3.61 4.59
CA TYR A 91 20.88 2.89 3.33
C TYR A 91 19.70 3.45 2.54
N TRP A 92 19.66 3.18 1.23
CA TRP A 92 18.62 3.67 0.32
C TRP A 92 17.19 3.38 0.81
N THR A 93 16.96 2.24 1.47
CA THR A 93 15.65 1.83 2.02
C THR A 93 15.12 2.74 3.12
N THR A 94 16.01 3.40 3.86
CA THR A 94 15.63 4.36 4.91
C THR A 94 14.97 5.60 4.31
N PHE A 95 15.35 5.99 3.08
CA PHE A 95 14.70 7.08 2.34
C PHE A 95 13.37 6.65 1.70
N LEU A 96 13.20 5.36 1.40
CA LEU A 96 11.95 4.83 0.86
C LEU A 96 10.83 4.77 1.89
N LEU A 97 11.15 4.58 3.17
CA LEU A 97 10.16 4.51 4.25
C LEU A 97 9.30 5.78 4.39
N PRO A 98 9.85 7.00 4.53
CA PRO A 98 9.04 8.22 4.62
C PRO A 98 8.24 8.48 3.35
N LEU A 99 8.79 8.13 2.17
CA LEU A 99 8.07 8.24 0.89
C LEU A 99 6.86 7.30 0.84
N ALA A 100 7.03 6.05 1.28
CA ALA A 100 5.95 5.07 1.35
C ALA A 100 4.87 5.47 2.37
N LEU A 101 5.26 6.06 3.50
CA LEU A 101 4.32 6.61 4.49
C LEU A 101 3.55 7.82 3.94
N LEU A 102 4.23 8.72 3.23
CA LEU A 102 3.58 9.87 2.57
C LEU A 102 2.54 9.41 1.54
N LEU A 103 2.88 8.40 0.74
CA LEU A 103 1.97 7.82 -0.25
C LEU A 103 0.77 7.12 0.41
N PHE A 104 1.02 6.37 1.48
CA PHE A 104 -0.05 5.78 2.30
C PHE A 104 -0.99 6.83 2.88
N GLY A 105 -0.44 7.89 3.49
CA GLY A 105 -1.21 9.03 3.99
C GLY A 105 -2.03 9.70 2.89
N GLY A 106 -1.44 9.89 1.71
CA GLY A 106 -2.12 10.42 0.53
C GLY A 106 -3.27 9.55 0.03
N LEU A 107 -3.13 8.22 0.06
CA LEU A 107 -4.17 7.26 -0.32
C LEU A 107 -5.34 7.28 0.67
N VAL A 108 -5.04 7.24 1.97
CA VAL A 108 -6.06 7.31 3.03
C VAL A 108 -6.78 8.66 3.01
N ALA A 109 -6.05 9.76 2.79
CA ALA A 109 -6.63 11.09 2.69
C ALA A 109 -7.41 11.33 1.39
N GLY A 110 -7.35 10.43 0.40
CA GLY A 110 -8.03 10.61 -0.89
C GLY A 110 -7.51 11.78 -1.70
N ARG A 111 -6.20 12.08 -1.61
CA ARG A 111 -5.59 13.20 -2.36
C ARG A 111 -5.45 12.83 -3.84
N PRO A 112 -5.73 13.75 -4.79
CA PRO A 112 -5.67 13.43 -6.22
C PRO A 112 -4.25 13.09 -6.69
N TRP A 113 -3.21 13.71 -6.12
CA TRP A 113 -1.82 13.38 -6.48
C TRP A 113 -1.43 11.94 -6.09
N SER A 114 -1.99 11.40 -5.00
CA SER A 114 -1.61 10.08 -4.50
C SER A 114 -2.11 8.96 -5.40
N TRP A 115 -3.20 9.19 -6.13
CA TRP A 115 -3.70 8.25 -7.12
C TRP A 115 -2.73 8.07 -8.29
N TRP A 116 -2.23 9.19 -8.85
CA TRP A 116 -1.26 9.15 -9.96
C TRP A 116 0.03 8.47 -9.53
N VAL A 117 0.55 8.85 -8.35
CA VAL A 117 1.77 8.27 -7.81
C VAL A 117 1.56 6.78 -7.51
N ALA A 118 0.46 6.38 -6.86
CA ALA A 118 0.19 4.98 -6.56
C ALA A 118 0.04 4.12 -7.81
N ARG A 119 -0.61 4.63 -8.86
CA ARG A 119 -0.68 3.93 -10.16
C ARG A 119 0.70 3.82 -10.82
N GLY A 120 1.48 4.90 -10.82
CA GLY A 120 2.84 4.91 -11.38
C GLY A 120 3.75 3.92 -10.66
N VAL A 121 3.75 3.93 -9.33
CA VAL A 121 4.52 3.01 -8.49
C VAL A 121 4.06 1.56 -8.69
N ALA A 122 2.75 1.29 -8.76
CA ALA A 122 2.24 -0.06 -9.00
C ALA A 122 2.67 -0.57 -10.39
N ALA A 123 2.52 0.24 -11.44
CA ALA A 123 2.94 -0.14 -12.79
C ALA A 123 4.45 -0.38 -12.89
N LEU A 124 5.25 0.54 -12.34
CA LEU A 124 6.71 0.40 -12.32
C LEU A 124 7.14 -0.83 -11.51
N GLY A 125 6.48 -1.10 -10.38
CA GLY A 125 6.73 -2.28 -9.57
C GLY A 125 6.39 -3.58 -10.29
N VAL A 126 5.28 -3.64 -11.05
CA VAL A 126 4.97 -4.80 -11.91
C VAL A 126 6.08 -5.03 -12.93
N LEU A 127 6.49 -3.99 -13.66
CA LEU A 127 7.57 -4.08 -14.65
C LEU A 127 8.88 -4.54 -14.00
N TRP A 128 9.20 -4.00 -12.82
CA TRP A 128 10.38 -4.39 -12.06
C TRP A 128 10.36 -5.87 -11.69
N PHE A 129 9.26 -6.37 -11.09
CA PHE A 129 9.16 -7.78 -10.72
C PHE A 129 9.16 -8.71 -11.94
N LEU A 130 8.53 -8.33 -13.06
CA LEU A 130 8.64 -9.11 -14.29
C LEU A 130 10.09 -9.15 -14.82
N GLY A 131 10.81 -8.03 -14.75
CA GLY A 131 12.24 -7.98 -15.07
C GLY A 131 13.06 -8.92 -14.17
N VAL A 132 12.83 -8.89 -12.85
CA VAL A 132 13.46 -9.80 -11.89
C VAL A 132 13.15 -11.25 -12.25
N LEU A 133 11.90 -11.58 -12.56
CA LEU A 133 11.48 -12.93 -12.91
C LEU A 133 12.24 -13.48 -14.13
N VAL A 134 12.47 -12.63 -15.15
CA VAL A 134 13.23 -12.99 -16.35
C VAL A 134 14.73 -13.16 -16.04
N VAL A 135 15.28 -12.34 -15.14
CA VAL A 135 16.71 -12.34 -14.81
C VAL A 135 17.12 -13.45 -13.84
N VAL A 136 16.27 -13.79 -12.85
CA VAL A 136 16.53 -14.80 -11.80
C VAL A 136 17.07 -16.14 -12.31
N PRO A 137 16.56 -16.78 -13.37
CA PRO A 137 17.09 -18.06 -13.83
C PRO A 137 18.54 -17.96 -14.30
N PHE A 138 18.96 -16.81 -14.84
CA PHE A 138 20.30 -16.60 -15.41
C PHE A 138 21.27 -15.92 -14.44
N ALA A 139 20.77 -15.26 -13.40
CA ALA A 139 21.60 -14.52 -12.47
C ALA A 139 22.50 -15.47 -11.63
N PRO A 140 23.77 -15.10 -11.37
CA PRO A 140 24.63 -15.81 -10.43
C PRO A 140 24.23 -15.45 -8.99
N LEU A 141 23.08 -15.96 -8.54
CA LEU A 141 22.60 -15.78 -7.18
C LEU A 141 23.44 -16.61 -6.20
N GLN A 142 24.07 -15.94 -5.24
CA GLN A 142 24.86 -16.55 -4.18
C GLN A 142 24.40 -16.01 -2.81
N ALA A 143 24.32 -16.90 -1.83
CA ALA A 143 24.10 -16.56 -0.43
C ALA A 143 25.33 -17.02 0.36
N ASP A 144 26.04 -16.09 1.00
CA ASP A 144 27.26 -16.36 1.76
C ASP A 144 28.33 -17.15 0.97
N GLY A 145 28.47 -16.83 -0.31
CA GLY A 145 29.42 -17.49 -1.23
C GLY A 145 28.97 -18.87 -1.73
N ILE A 146 27.81 -19.37 -1.29
CA ILE A 146 27.23 -20.63 -1.76
C ILE A 146 26.23 -20.34 -2.88
N PRO A 147 26.34 -21.01 -4.06
CA PRO A 147 25.37 -20.87 -5.14
C PRO A 147 23.96 -21.24 -4.68
N VAL A 148 22.98 -20.39 -4.99
CA VAL A 148 21.58 -20.66 -4.65
C VAL A 148 21.08 -21.85 -5.49
N PRO A 149 20.58 -22.92 -4.85
CA PRO A 149 20.10 -24.11 -5.55
C PRO A 149 18.85 -23.81 -6.38
N TRP A 150 18.57 -24.68 -7.36
CA TRP A 150 17.48 -24.47 -8.33
C TRP A 150 16.10 -24.25 -7.69
N TYR A 151 15.77 -25.00 -6.64
CA TYR A 151 14.51 -24.83 -5.90
C TYR A 151 14.40 -23.44 -5.25
N GLY A 152 15.52 -22.87 -4.79
CA GLY A 152 15.57 -21.52 -4.24
C GLY A 152 15.26 -20.46 -5.29
N ARG A 153 15.73 -20.66 -6.53
CA ARG A 153 15.41 -19.79 -7.67
C ARG A 153 13.93 -19.86 -8.02
N MET A 154 13.34 -21.07 -8.03
CA MET A 154 11.91 -21.27 -8.25
C MET A 154 11.05 -20.62 -7.17
N TYR A 155 11.47 -20.70 -5.91
CA TYR A 155 10.81 -20.04 -4.79
C TYR A 155 10.81 -18.51 -4.94
N VAL A 156 11.97 -17.92 -5.26
CA VAL A 156 12.08 -16.48 -5.55
C VAL A 156 11.22 -16.08 -6.74
N GLY A 157 11.21 -16.88 -7.81
CA GLY A 157 10.33 -16.67 -8.96
C GLY A 157 8.84 -16.69 -8.58
N GLY A 158 8.42 -17.65 -7.75
CA GLY A 158 7.05 -17.73 -7.24
C GLY A 158 6.64 -16.50 -6.44
N ILE A 159 7.46 -16.06 -5.48
CA ILE A 159 7.20 -14.82 -4.72
C ILE A 159 7.11 -13.61 -5.65
N THR A 160 8.01 -13.53 -6.63
CA THR A 160 8.07 -12.44 -7.62
C THR A 160 6.77 -12.35 -8.42
N VAL A 161 6.23 -13.49 -8.86
CA VAL A 161 4.94 -13.56 -9.57
C VAL A 161 3.79 -13.11 -8.67
N VAL A 162 3.76 -13.57 -7.41
CA VAL A 162 2.70 -13.18 -6.45
C VAL A 162 2.72 -11.66 -6.20
N LEU A 163 3.90 -11.09 -5.97
CA LEU A 163 4.04 -9.63 -5.77
C LEU A 163 3.64 -8.84 -7.01
N ALA A 164 4.03 -9.30 -8.21
CA ALA A 164 3.61 -8.69 -9.46
C ALA A 164 2.09 -8.75 -9.63
N ALA A 165 1.45 -9.88 -9.31
CA ALA A 165 -0.01 -10.02 -9.38
C ALA A 165 -0.74 -9.09 -8.40
N ILE A 166 -0.23 -8.94 -7.17
CA ILE A 166 -0.78 -8.00 -6.18
C ILE A 166 -0.67 -6.56 -6.71
N LEU A 167 0.48 -6.16 -7.26
CA LEU A 167 0.63 -4.81 -7.82
C LEU A 167 -0.22 -4.58 -9.06
N ALA A 168 -0.33 -5.58 -9.95
CA ALA A 168 -1.17 -5.51 -11.13
C ALA A 168 -2.66 -5.37 -10.76
N SER A 169 -3.13 -6.16 -9.78
CA SER A 169 -4.50 -6.06 -9.26
C SER A 169 -4.75 -4.70 -8.60
N ALA A 170 -3.80 -4.15 -7.84
CA ALA A 170 -3.89 -2.81 -7.28
C ALA A 170 -3.96 -1.73 -8.37
N PHE A 171 -3.14 -1.84 -9.42
CA PHE A 171 -3.14 -0.93 -10.56
C PHE A 171 -4.47 -0.95 -11.33
N GLN A 172 -5.01 -2.15 -11.59
CA GLN A 172 -6.32 -2.33 -12.23
C GLN A 172 -7.44 -1.79 -11.35
N SER A 173 -7.41 -2.13 -10.05
CA SER A 173 -8.38 -1.69 -9.04
C SER A 173 -8.45 -0.18 -8.89
N LEU A 174 -7.30 0.51 -8.89
CA LEU A 174 -7.25 1.98 -8.88
C LEU A 174 -7.78 2.59 -10.19
N GLY A 175 -7.94 1.80 -11.25
CA GLY A 175 -8.48 2.25 -12.53
C GLY A 175 -10.00 2.38 -12.54
N SER A 176 -10.69 1.81 -11.55
CA SER A 176 -12.15 1.78 -11.53
C SER A 176 -12.76 3.18 -11.41
N PRO A 177 -13.96 3.41 -11.98
CA PRO A 177 -14.66 4.70 -11.87
C PRO A 177 -14.90 5.11 -10.41
N GLU A 178 -15.20 4.16 -9.53
CA GLU A 178 -15.40 4.38 -8.10
C GLU A 178 -14.12 4.85 -7.39
N ALA A 179 -12.96 4.28 -7.75
CA ALA A 179 -11.70 4.76 -7.20
C ALA A 179 -11.42 6.18 -7.68
N ARG A 180 -11.67 6.50 -8.96
CA ARG A 180 -11.49 7.85 -9.50
C ARG A 180 -12.38 8.89 -8.83
N SER A 181 -13.64 8.56 -8.55
CA SER A 181 -14.56 9.48 -7.85
C SER A 181 -14.11 9.73 -6.41
N TYR A 182 -13.59 8.72 -5.71
CA TYR A 182 -13.02 8.86 -4.36
C TYR A 182 -11.84 9.84 -4.29
N PHE A 183 -11.03 9.93 -5.35
CA PHE A 183 -9.93 10.89 -5.46
C PHE A 183 -10.33 12.24 -6.09
N GLY A 184 -11.62 12.48 -6.34
CA GLY A 184 -12.13 13.71 -6.92
C GLY A 184 -11.78 13.89 -8.40
N MET A 185 -11.53 12.80 -9.14
CA MET A 185 -11.17 12.83 -10.57
C MET A 185 -12.34 12.61 -11.52
N THR A 186 -13.58 12.73 -11.05
CA THR A 186 -14.73 12.73 -11.97
C THR A 186 -14.64 13.95 -12.88
N ARG A 187 -14.59 13.69 -14.19
CA ARG A 187 -14.57 14.73 -15.23
C ARG A 187 -15.82 15.60 -15.06
N PRO A 188 -15.70 16.91 -14.80
CA PRO A 188 -16.85 17.81 -14.84
C PRO A 188 -17.27 17.92 -16.31
N GLY A 189 -18.28 17.14 -16.73
CA GLY A 189 -18.77 17.25 -18.12
C GLY A 189 -19.61 16.11 -18.69
N SER A 190 -19.79 14.97 -18.01
CA SER A 190 -20.70 13.93 -18.51
C SER A 190 -22.10 13.97 -17.90
N VAL A 191 -22.42 15.00 -17.11
CA VAL A 191 -23.82 15.46 -16.98
C VAL A 191 -24.06 16.47 -18.11
N ALA A 192 -23.80 16.02 -19.33
CA ALA A 192 -24.36 16.65 -20.51
C ALA A 192 -25.87 16.48 -20.37
N ALA A 193 -26.54 17.60 -20.10
CA ALA A 193 -27.94 17.87 -20.38
C ALA A 193 -28.82 16.61 -20.47
N ALA A 194 -29.46 16.26 -19.36
CA ALA A 194 -30.83 15.79 -19.52
C ALA A 194 -31.51 16.82 -20.43
N PRO A 195 -32.05 16.43 -21.60
CA PRO A 195 -32.74 17.38 -22.44
C PRO A 195 -33.78 18.04 -21.55
N SER A 196 -33.64 19.35 -21.39
CA SER A 196 -34.75 20.21 -21.00
C SER A 196 -35.92 19.73 -21.85
N ALA A 197 -36.81 18.95 -21.23
CA ALA A 197 -38.06 18.59 -21.82
C ALA A 197 -38.72 19.94 -22.06
N ALA A 198 -38.64 20.38 -23.31
CA ALA A 198 -39.26 21.58 -23.78
C ALA A 198 -40.68 21.53 -23.23
N ALA A 199 -40.98 22.53 -22.40
CA ALA A 199 -42.32 22.84 -21.99
C ALA A 199 -43.19 22.77 -23.24
N ASP A 200 -44.06 21.77 -23.30
CA ASP A 200 -45.11 21.65 -24.30
C ASP A 200 -46.13 22.76 -23.98
N PRO A 201 -46.10 23.93 -24.67
CA PRO A 201 -47.03 25.01 -24.43
C PRO A 201 -48.21 24.77 -25.37
N GLY A 202 -48.92 23.67 -25.18
CA GLY A 202 -49.68 23.09 -26.28
C GLY A 202 -50.85 22.19 -25.92
N ARG A 203 -51.41 22.28 -24.70
CA ARG A 203 -52.68 21.59 -24.40
C ARG A 203 -53.76 22.55 -23.93
N GLY A 204 -54.13 23.43 -24.86
CA GLY A 204 -55.39 24.14 -24.82
C GLY A 204 -56.54 23.23 -25.26
N VAL A 205 -57.59 23.23 -24.45
CA VAL A 205 -59.01 23.28 -24.83
C VAL A 205 -59.56 22.15 -25.71
N ALA A 206 -60.39 21.31 -25.10
CA ALA A 206 -61.79 21.13 -25.52
C ALA A 206 -62.57 20.38 -24.43
N SER A 207 -63.31 21.15 -23.62
CA SER A 207 -64.57 20.68 -23.06
C SER A 207 -65.60 20.68 -24.19
N PRO A 208 -66.42 19.63 -24.31
CA PRO A 208 -67.82 19.88 -24.55
C PRO A 208 -68.68 19.14 -23.53
N ASP A 209 -69.51 19.94 -22.86
CA ASP A 209 -70.76 19.52 -22.25
C ASP A 209 -71.66 18.87 -23.30
N SER A 210 -72.15 17.67 -23.00
CA SER A 210 -73.50 17.17 -23.32
C SER A 210 -73.66 15.74 -22.81
#